data_AF-A0AAI9W430-F1
#
_entry.id   AF-A0AAI9W430-F1
#
_cell.length_a   1.000
_cell.length_b   1.000
_cell.length_c   1.000
_cell.angle_alpha   90.00
_cell.angle_beta   90.00
_cell.angle_gamma   90.00
#
_symmetry.space_group_name_H-M   'P 1'
#
loop_
_entity.id
_entity.type
_entity.pdbx_description
1 polymer ?
#
loop_
_entity_poly.entity_id
_entity_poly.type
_entity_poly.pdbx_seq_one_letter_code
_entity_poly.pdbx_strand_id
1 'polypeptide(L)'
;MSSGNSSFDSLLELEESIAGKPGGPWVTSSNNAQLSLVAISLALTFGIAGGMLDVLPNGFYELVAKAESGGTSPLYAQIYGAISATAIIFAWWVTLTALIKWTPGKTLTNALLGISTAWIIVIAVRGLSHFVLVEADWDVVWANRVLLVVGQQMTEQMTQAPGSESCIAVSNCYGINQNWRLWWILYPSFAILASAYGTIAEKPARFLVPYTALCGVLMLIAWVPSEINYHSIVPITNLLKALVVGYLAFGSSYYYCSTSEEYKANRLRSYIAIGAVITFFYAIMIMNPPELVKDLAVLLGGTPAQGMREAIIAGDVVPSTLDKLAGDGIEASQWGGLFVNLIVATAGCVLGFGIGVVLAFGRQSDQPFFSVPSIALIELVRSGPLICWLWFAVFLMPDMMDPFYNAEDIMR
;
A
#
# COMPACT_ATOMS: atom_id res chain seq x y z
N MET A 1 0.51 48.47 16.68
CA MET A 1 1.09 48.27 15.34
C MET A 1 2.30 47.33 15.47
N SER A 2 2.11 46.00 15.50
CA SER A 2 3.25 45.05 15.45
C SER A 2 2.87 43.62 15.00
N SER A 3 1.71 43.40 14.39
CA SER A 3 1.28 42.07 13.92
C SER A 3 1.52 41.82 12.42
N GLY A 4 2.05 42.81 11.68
CA GLY A 4 2.25 42.72 10.23
C GLY A 4 3.64 42.29 9.77
N ASN A 5 4.67 42.36 10.64
CA ASN A 5 6.05 42.00 10.26
C ASN A 5 6.32 40.49 10.30
N SER A 6 5.67 39.75 11.20
CA SER A 6 5.98 38.33 11.42
C SER A 6 5.71 37.44 10.21
N SER A 7 4.72 37.77 9.36
CA SER A 7 4.39 36.95 8.18
C SER A 7 5.43 37.12 7.07
N PHE A 8 5.92 38.34 6.83
CA PHE A 8 6.95 38.58 5.81
C PHE A 8 8.31 38.04 6.23
N ASP A 9 8.65 38.13 7.53
CA ASP A 9 9.88 37.55 8.06
C ASP A 9 9.86 36.01 7.88
N SER A 10 8.74 35.34 8.18
CA SER A 10 8.60 33.90 7.96
C SER A 10 8.70 33.47 6.50
N LEU A 11 8.19 34.30 5.57
CA LEU A 11 8.27 34.04 4.13
C LEU A 11 9.71 34.18 3.64
N LEU A 12 10.43 35.20 4.11
CA LEU A 12 11.85 35.40 3.78
C LEU A 12 12.73 34.27 4.34
N GLU A 13 12.46 33.80 5.56
CA GLU A 13 13.16 32.63 6.12
C GLU A 13 12.93 31.36 5.29
N LEU A 14 11.68 31.10 4.89
CA LEU A 14 11.34 29.99 4.01
C LEU A 14 12.07 30.10 2.67
N GLU A 15 12.05 31.28 2.07
CA GLU A 15 12.71 31.56 0.79
C GLU A 15 14.24 31.32 0.89
N GLU A 16 14.89 31.83 1.93
CA GLU A 16 16.32 31.62 2.17
C GLU A 16 16.67 30.14 2.42
N SER A 17 15.75 29.38 3.01
CA SER A 17 15.93 27.94 3.22
C SER A 17 15.90 27.14 1.91
N ILE A 18 15.12 27.59 0.92
CA ILE A 18 14.91 26.89 -0.36
C ILE A 18 15.90 27.37 -1.43
N ALA A 19 15.98 28.68 -1.65
CA ALA A 19 16.78 29.27 -2.72
C ALA A 19 18.20 29.63 -2.26
N GLY A 20 18.43 29.77 -0.95
CA GLY A 20 19.70 30.23 -0.36
C GLY A 20 19.71 31.72 -0.03
N LYS A 21 20.80 32.20 0.57
CA LYS A 21 20.92 33.59 1.06
C LYS A 21 21.22 34.57 -0.07
N PRO A 22 20.60 35.76 -0.10
CA PRO A 22 20.83 36.74 -1.16
C PRO A 22 22.31 37.17 -1.23
N GLY A 23 22.85 37.20 -2.45
CA GLY A 23 24.23 37.54 -2.75
C GLY A 23 24.42 38.82 -3.56
N GLY A 24 23.34 39.40 -4.10
CA GLY A 24 23.38 40.62 -4.91
C GLY A 24 23.72 41.86 -4.08
N PRO A 25 24.65 42.72 -4.54
CA PRO A 25 25.00 43.97 -3.84
C PRO A 25 23.86 44.99 -3.77
N TRP A 26 22.80 44.82 -4.57
CA TRP A 26 21.59 45.65 -4.56
C TRP A 26 20.53 45.18 -3.56
N VAL A 27 20.72 44.04 -2.88
CA VAL A 27 19.75 43.51 -1.91
C VAL A 27 20.02 44.13 -0.54
N THR A 28 19.08 44.92 -0.03
CA THR A 28 19.09 45.57 1.28
C THR A 28 17.95 45.06 2.15
N SER A 29 18.07 45.17 3.48
CA SER A 29 17.02 44.71 4.40
C SER A 29 15.68 45.42 4.18
N SER A 30 15.67 46.63 3.59
CA SER A 30 14.45 47.37 3.27
C SER A 30 13.79 46.94 1.96
N ASN A 31 14.56 46.44 0.99
CA ASN A 31 14.03 46.05 -0.33
C ASN A 31 13.87 44.53 -0.51
N ASN A 32 14.39 43.70 0.41
CA ASN A 32 14.37 42.24 0.31
C ASN A 32 12.95 41.67 0.17
N ALA A 33 11.99 42.18 0.96
CA ALA A 33 10.59 41.78 0.88
C ALA A 33 9.94 42.20 -0.45
N GLN A 34 10.29 43.38 -0.98
CA GLN A 34 9.76 43.86 -2.26
C GLN A 34 10.29 43.01 -3.43
N LEU A 35 11.56 42.64 -3.40
CA LEU A 35 12.16 41.75 -4.40
C LEU A 35 11.54 40.35 -4.38
N SER A 36 11.21 39.83 -3.20
CA SER A 36 10.47 38.56 -3.05
C SER A 36 9.06 38.65 -3.67
N LEU A 37 8.33 39.73 -3.38
CA LEU A 37 7.00 39.97 -3.97
C LEU A 37 7.06 40.08 -5.50
N VAL A 38 8.09 40.74 -6.05
CA VAL A 38 8.32 40.80 -7.49
C VAL A 38 8.54 39.39 -8.06
N ALA A 39 9.39 38.58 -7.42
CA ALA A 39 9.64 37.20 -7.85
C ALA A 39 8.37 36.34 -7.83
N ILE A 40 7.55 36.45 -6.78
CA ILE A 40 6.26 35.75 -6.67
C ILE A 40 5.29 36.22 -7.77
N SER A 41 5.17 37.52 -7.99
CA SER A 41 4.25 38.06 -9.00
C SER A 41 4.62 37.62 -10.41
N LEU A 42 5.91 37.61 -10.74
CA LEU A 42 6.41 37.16 -12.04
C LEU A 42 6.26 35.64 -12.20
N ALA A 43 6.50 34.87 -11.12
CA ALA A 43 6.27 33.43 -11.12
C ALA A 43 4.79 33.08 -11.35
N LEU A 44 3.87 33.84 -10.74
CA LEU A 44 2.43 33.70 -10.95
C LEU A 44 2.08 33.94 -12.42
N THR A 45 2.63 34.99 -13.03
CA THR A 45 2.38 35.28 -14.45
C THR A 45 2.90 34.16 -15.35
N PHE A 46 4.11 33.63 -15.13
CA PHE A 46 4.65 32.54 -15.94
C PHE A 46 3.91 31.22 -15.74
N GLY A 47 3.43 30.93 -14.53
CA GLY A 47 2.64 29.71 -14.30
C GLY A 47 1.22 29.77 -14.87
N ILE A 48 0.61 30.95 -14.95
CA ILE A 48 -0.75 31.10 -15.50
C ILE A 48 -0.71 31.25 -17.02
N ALA A 49 0.08 32.20 -17.53
CA ALA A 49 0.12 32.54 -18.95
C ALA A 49 1.04 31.62 -19.77
N GLY A 50 1.99 30.94 -19.11
CA GLY A 50 3.04 30.17 -19.78
C GLY A 50 4.22 31.04 -20.18
N GLY A 51 5.29 30.40 -20.64
CA GLY A 51 6.43 31.11 -21.18
C GLY A 51 6.19 31.59 -22.61
N MET A 52 6.74 32.76 -22.95
CA MET A 52 6.62 33.37 -24.29
C MET A 52 7.42 32.64 -25.39
N LEU A 53 8.22 31.64 -25.02
CA LEU A 53 9.07 30.84 -25.92
C LEU A 53 8.62 29.38 -25.85
N ASP A 54 8.55 28.69 -26.99
CA ASP A 54 8.14 27.27 -27.12
C ASP A 54 8.97 26.28 -26.28
N VAL A 55 10.11 26.73 -25.75
CA VAL A 55 11.01 25.93 -24.89
C VAL A 55 10.60 25.99 -23.42
N LEU A 56 9.78 26.97 -23.03
CA LEU A 56 9.33 27.16 -21.66
C LEU A 56 8.08 26.32 -21.38
N PRO A 57 7.83 25.92 -20.12
CA PRO A 57 6.67 25.11 -19.79
C PRO A 57 5.37 25.87 -20.07
N ASN A 58 4.43 25.16 -20.68
CA ASN A 58 3.05 25.59 -20.88
C ASN A 58 2.43 26.03 -19.54
N GLY A 59 1.76 27.18 -19.55
CA GLY A 59 1.02 27.69 -18.39
C GLY A 59 -0.32 27.00 -18.21
N PHE A 60 -1.04 27.39 -17.16
CA PHE A 60 -2.37 26.87 -16.83
C PHE A 60 -3.31 26.77 -18.04
N TYR A 61 -3.52 27.88 -18.77
CA TYR A 61 -4.49 27.92 -19.86
C TYR A 61 -4.15 26.97 -21.01
N GLU A 62 -2.87 26.90 -21.38
CA GLU A 62 -2.43 26.03 -22.47
C GLU A 62 -2.45 24.55 -22.06
N LEU A 63 -2.11 24.24 -20.80
CA LEU A 63 -2.20 22.87 -20.27
C LEU A 63 -3.65 22.37 -20.27
N VAL A 64 -4.59 23.21 -19.84
CA VAL A 64 -6.03 22.87 -19.87
C VAL A 64 -6.50 22.68 -21.31
N ALA A 65 -6.21 23.62 -22.20
CA ALA A 65 -6.62 23.53 -23.61
C ALA A 65 -6.06 22.28 -24.31
N LYS A 66 -4.82 21.89 -23.99
CA LYS A 66 -4.21 20.67 -24.53
C LYS A 66 -4.84 19.39 -23.98
N ALA A 67 -5.22 19.37 -22.70
CA ALA A 67 -5.90 18.21 -22.12
C ALA A 67 -7.33 18.06 -22.68
N GLU A 68 -8.07 19.16 -22.83
CA GLU A 68 -9.41 19.16 -23.44
C GLU A 68 -9.38 18.73 -24.91
N SER A 69 -8.40 19.19 -25.69
CA SER A 69 -8.24 18.76 -27.09
C SER A 69 -7.84 17.29 -27.22
N GLY A 70 -7.24 16.71 -26.17
CA GLY A 70 -6.96 15.28 -26.04
C GLY A 70 -8.17 14.41 -25.67
N GLY A 71 -9.37 14.99 -25.51
CA GLY A 71 -10.60 14.27 -25.21
C GLY A 71 -10.90 14.08 -23.71
N THR A 72 -10.15 14.75 -22.82
CA THR A 72 -10.40 14.70 -21.37
C THR A 72 -11.60 15.53 -20.96
N SER A 73 -12.34 15.08 -19.93
CA SER A 73 -13.44 15.86 -19.32
C SER A 73 -12.96 17.25 -18.86
N PRO A 74 -13.73 18.33 -19.06
CA PRO A 74 -13.35 19.69 -18.67
C PRO A 74 -12.95 19.81 -17.19
N LEU A 75 -13.62 19.07 -16.30
CA LEU A 75 -13.30 19.09 -14.88
C LEU A 75 -11.89 18.51 -14.60
N TYR A 76 -11.55 17.38 -15.22
CA TYR A 76 -10.25 16.75 -15.02
C TYR A 76 -9.13 17.55 -15.67
N ALA A 77 -9.37 18.15 -16.84
CA ALA A 77 -8.44 19.06 -17.49
C ALA A 77 -8.11 20.28 -16.59
N GLN A 78 -9.13 20.89 -15.96
CA GLN A 78 -8.95 22.01 -15.04
C GLN A 78 -8.15 21.62 -13.79
N ILE A 79 -8.43 20.45 -13.20
CA ILE A 79 -7.69 19.96 -12.03
C ILE A 79 -6.23 19.68 -12.40
N TYR A 80 -5.98 19.03 -13.54
CA TYR A 80 -4.62 18.78 -14.06
C TYR A 80 -3.87 20.09 -14.28
N GLY A 81 -4.51 21.05 -14.95
CA GLY A 81 -3.96 22.38 -15.19
C GLY A 81 -3.60 23.08 -13.88
N ALA A 82 -4.48 23.04 -12.87
CA ALA A 82 -4.27 23.72 -11.59
C ALA A 82 -3.10 23.10 -10.79
N ILE A 83 -3.03 21.77 -10.73
CA ILE A 83 -1.95 21.05 -10.05
C ILE A 83 -0.60 21.34 -10.73
N SER A 84 -0.56 21.22 -12.06
CA SER A 84 0.65 21.47 -12.84
C SER A 84 1.08 22.92 -12.79
N ALA A 85 0.15 23.87 -12.89
CA ALA A 85 0.43 25.30 -12.79
C ALA A 85 0.99 25.67 -11.42
N THR A 86 0.46 25.09 -10.34
CA THR A 86 0.99 25.33 -8.97
C THR A 86 2.45 24.89 -8.85
N ALA A 87 2.79 23.72 -9.39
CA ALA A 87 4.19 23.26 -9.41
C ALA A 87 5.09 24.16 -10.27
N ILE A 88 4.59 24.64 -11.42
CA ILE A 88 5.32 25.54 -12.31
C ILE A 88 5.54 26.91 -11.65
N ILE A 89 4.53 27.47 -10.98
CA ILE A 89 4.63 28.72 -10.20
C ILE A 89 5.72 28.56 -9.13
N PHE A 90 5.72 27.43 -8.41
CA PHE A 90 6.75 27.16 -7.40
C PHE A 90 8.16 27.11 -8.01
N ALA A 91 8.35 26.41 -9.13
CA ALA A 91 9.66 26.33 -9.79
C ALA A 91 10.13 27.69 -10.33
N TRP A 92 9.23 28.49 -10.91
CA TRP A 92 9.54 29.85 -11.33
C TRP A 92 9.85 30.76 -10.16
N TRP A 93 9.13 30.65 -9.04
CA TRP A 93 9.40 31.45 -7.86
C TRP A 93 10.81 31.19 -7.32
N VAL A 94 11.22 29.93 -7.19
CA VAL A 94 12.59 29.56 -6.75
C VAL A 94 13.65 30.05 -7.75
N THR A 95 13.41 29.86 -9.04
CA THR A 95 14.35 30.28 -10.11
C THR A 95 14.49 31.81 -10.15
N LEU A 96 13.39 32.55 -10.13
CA LEU A 96 13.39 34.00 -10.18
C LEU A 96 13.94 34.63 -8.92
N THR A 97 13.67 34.05 -7.76
CA THR A 97 14.29 34.48 -6.51
C THR A 97 15.81 34.34 -6.59
N ALA A 98 16.31 33.19 -7.04
CA ALA A 98 17.76 32.95 -7.16
C ALA A 98 18.42 33.92 -8.16
N LEU A 99 17.73 34.28 -9.25
CA LEU A 99 18.21 35.22 -10.26
C LEU A 99 18.14 36.69 -9.81
N ILE A 100 16.97 37.15 -9.33
CA ILE A 100 16.71 38.54 -8.92
C ILE A 100 17.57 38.93 -7.71
N LYS A 101 17.75 38.02 -6.75
CA LYS A 101 18.56 38.26 -5.55
C LYS A 101 20.03 37.84 -5.70
N TRP A 102 20.39 37.30 -6.86
CA TRP A 102 21.73 36.79 -7.18
C TRP A 102 22.30 35.88 -6.10
N THR A 103 21.53 34.87 -5.72
CA THR A 103 21.87 33.88 -4.69
C THR A 103 23.12 33.04 -5.01
N PRO A 104 23.41 32.68 -6.28
CA PRO A 104 24.65 31.98 -6.64
C PRO A 104 25.94 32.69 -6.22
N GLY A 105 25.89 34.02 -6.06
CA GLY A 105 27.04 34.82 -5.62
C GLY A 105 27.48 34.56 -4.18
N LYS A 106 26.63 33.95 -3.34
CA LYS A 106 26.93 33.68 -1.92
C LYS A 106 26.77 32.21 -1.55
N THR A 107 25.71 31.56 -2.04
CA THR A 107 25.41 30.16 -1.76
C THR A 107 25.05 29.42 -3.05
N LEU A 108 26.07 29.10 -3.86
CA LEU A 108 25.92 28.42 -5.15
C LEU A 108 25.22 27.05 -5.02
N THR A 109 25.66 26.22 -4.08
CA THR A 109 25.13 24.86 -3.90
C THR A 109 23.65 24.86 -3.54
N ASN A 110 23.23 25.74 -2.64
CA ASN A 110 21.83 25.86 -2.24
C ASN A 110 20.96 26.37 -3.39
N ALA A 111 21.43 27.35 -4.16
CA ALA A 111 20.71 27.85 -5.33
C ALA A 111 20.53 26.76 -6.40
N LEU A 112 21.59 26.02 -6.73
CA LEU A 112 21.52 24.94 -7.72
C LEU A 112 20.65 23.77 -7.24
N LEU A 113 20.77 23.39 -5.97
CA LEU A 113 19.94 22.34 -5.37
C LEU A 113 18.46 22.75 -5.35
N GLY A 114 18.15 23.99 -4.93
CA GLY A 114 16.80 24.52 -4.91
C GLY A 114 16.16 24.57 -6.30
N ILE A 115 16.87 25.12 -7.29
CA ILE A 115 16.38 25.18 -8.68
C ILE A 115 16.19 23.77 -9.24
N SER A 116 17.20 22.90 -9.16
CA SER A 116 17.10 21.55 -9.71
C SER A 116 15.97 20.74 -9.07
N THR A 117 15.84 20.79 -7.74
CA THR A 117 14.76 20.11 -7.02
C THR A 117 13.39 20.65 -7.43
N ALA A 118 13.23 21.98 -7.55
CA ALA A 118 11.96 22.58 -7.92
C ALA A 118 11.52 22.17 -9.34
N TRP A 119 12.45 22.06 -10.30
CA TRP A 119 12.15 21.60 -11.66
C TRP A 119 11.92 20.08 -11.74
N ILE A 120 12.60 19.28 -10.92
CA ILE A 120 12.29 17.84 -10.77
C ILE A 120 10.86 17.65 -10.24
N ILE A 121 10.43 18.48 -9.28
CA ILE A 121 9.05 18.47 -8.78
C ILE A 121 8.06 18.75 -9.91
N VAL A 122 8.34 19.73 -10.80
CA VAL A 122 7.48 19.98 -11.96
C VAL A 122 7.36 18.76 -12.86
N ILE A 123 8.48 18.11 -13.18
CA ILE A 123 8.48 16.89 -14.02
C ILE A 123 7.64 15.79 -13.37
N ALA A 124 7.86 15.52 -12.08
CA ALA A 124 7.15 14.48 -11.35
C ALA A 124 5.65 14.78 -11.21
N VAL A 125 5.29 15.99 -10.75
CA VAL A 125 3.89 16.38 -10.52
C VAL A 125 3.12 16.47 -11.83
N ARG A 126 3.70 17.05 -12.88
CA ARG A 126 3.07 17.15 -14.20
C ARG A 126 2.92 15.78 -14.84
N GLY A 127 3.97 14.96 -14.83
CA GLY A 127 3.91 13.60 -15.39
C GLY A 127 2.85 12.75 -14.70
N LEU A 128 2.84 12.75 -13.36
CA LEU A 128 1.88 11.99 -12.57
C LEU A 128 0.45 12.49 -12.76
N SER A 129 0.22 13.81 -12.69
CA SER A 129 -1.13 14.36 -12.85
C SER A 129 -1.66 14.24 -14.28
N HIS A 130 -0.79 14.30 -15.30
CA HIS A 130 -1.17 14.02 -16.68
C HIS A 130 -1.61 12.56 -16.83
N PHE A 131 -0.80 11.61 -16.35
CA PHE A 131 -1.16 10.20 -16.36
C PHE A 131 -2.49 9.95 -15.65
N VAL A 132 -2.62 10.44 -14.41
CA VAL A 132 -3.80 10.20 -13.57
C VAL A 132 -5.06 10.87 -14.13
N LEU A 133 -5.01 12.11 -14.59
CA LEU A 133 -6.23 12.88 -14.91
C LEU A 133 -6.55 12.96 -16.40
N VAL A 134 -5.58 12.73 -17.27
CA VAL A 134 -5.70 12.90 -18.74
C VAL A 134 -5.61 11.56 -19.45
N GLU A 135 -4.61 10.73 -19.13
CA GLU A 135 -4.39 9.45 -19.85
C GLU A 135 -5.15 8.27 -19.25
N ALA A 136 -5.31 8.22 -17.93
CA ALA A 136 -5.90 7.08 -17.23
C ALA A 136 -7.42 7.06 -17.40
N ASP A 137 -7.92 5.95 -17.92
CA ASP A 137 -9.35 5.63 -17.93
C ASP A 137 -9.75 5.02 -16.58
N TRP A 138 -10.33 5.87 -15.72
CA TRP A 138 -10.72 5.45 -14.37
C TRP A 138 -11.90 4.48 -14.39
N ASP A 139 -12.74 4.48 -15.41
CA ASP A 139 -13.88 3.58 -15.49
C ASP A 139 -13.37 2.14 -15.65
N VAL A 140 -12.38 1.94 -16.54
CA VAL A 140 -11.68 0.65 -16.69
C VAL A 140 -10.96 0.22 -15.41
N VAL A 141 -10.30 1.15 -14.73
CA VAL A 141 -9.59 0.87 -13.46
C VAL A 141 -10.57 0.47 -12.37
N TRP A 142 -11.71 1.17 -12.24
CA TRP A 142 -12.74 0.88 -11.26
C TRP A 142 -13.45 -0.44 -11.55
N ALA A 143 -13.80 -0.71 -12.80
CA ALA A 143 -14.38 -1.99 -13.22
C ALA A 143 -13.43 -3.16 -12.89
N ASN A 144 -12.11 -2.98 -13.04
CA ASN A 144 -11.11 -4.02 -12.83
C ASN A 144 -10.38 -3.94 -11.48
N ARG A 145 -10.90 -3.19 -10.51
CA ARG A 145 -10.24 -2.94 -9.21
C ARG A 145 -9.82 -4.21 -8.46
N VAL A 146 -10.63 -5.27 -8.50
CA VAL A 146 -10.31 -6.53 -7.82
C VAL A 146 -9.12 -7.23 -8.48
N LEU A 147 -9.06 -7.20 -9.81
CA LEU A 147 -7.95 -7.74 -10.58
C LEU A 147 -6.65 -6.98 -10.29
N LEU A 148 -6.71 -5.66 -10.14
CA LEU A 148 -5.55 -4.85 -9.76
C LEU A 148 -5.02 -5.19 -8.35
N VAL A 149 -5.91 -5.44 -7.39
CA VAL A 149 -5.52 -5.71 -6.00
C VAL A 149 -5.02 -7.15 -5.81
N VAL A 150 -5.72 -8.13 -6.38
CA VAL A 150 -5.53 -9.55 -6.06
C VAL A 150 -4.83 -10.33 -7.18
N GLY A 151 -4.87 -9.82 -8.41
CA GLY A 151 -4.29 -10.46 -9.59
C GLY A 151 -5.29 -11.32 -10.38
N GLN A 152 -4.94 -11.56 -11.64
CA GLN A 152 -5.82 -12.21 -12.62
C GLN A 152 -6.27 -13.61 -12.21
N GLN A 153 -5.33 -14.47 -11.78
CA GLN A 153 -5.59 -15.88 -11.48
C GLN A 153 -6.55 -16.04 -10.30
N MET A 154 -6.43 -15.19 -9.28
CA MET A 154 -7.34 -15.21 -8.12
C MET A 154 -8.77 -14.78 -8.48
N THR A 155 -8.90 -13.90 -9.48
CA THR A 155 -10.18 -13.37 -9.98
C THR A 155 -10.73 -14.11 -11.19
N GLU A 156 -10.08 -15.20 -11.61
CA GLU A 156 -10.53 -15.96 -12.78
C GLU A 156 -12.00 -16.39 -12.59
N GLN A 157 -12.80 -16.23 -13.66
CA GLN A 157 -14.22 -16.57 -13.67
C GLN A 157 -15.09 -15.85 -12.62
N MET A 158 -14.59 -14.79 -11.96
CA MET A 158 -15.36 -14.02 -10.96
C MET A 158 -16.60 -13.34 -11.58
N THR A 159 -16.51 -12.93 -12.84
CA THR A 159 -17.60 -12.31 -13.59
C THR A 159 -18.67 -13.31 -14.02
N GLN A 160 -18.33 -14.61 -14.01
CA GLN A 160 -19.18 -15.76 -14.34
C GLN A 160 -19.84 -16.37 -13.09
N ALA A 161 -20.18 -15.53 -12.10
CA ALA A 161 -20.94 -15.94 -10.93
C ALA A 161 -22.45 -15.75 -11.14
N PRO A 162 -23.31 -16.61 -10.57
CA PRO A 162 -24.76 -16.43 -10.67
C PRO A 162 -25.20 -15.07 -10.12
N GLY A 163 -26.09 -14.40 -10.85
CA GLY A 163 -26.58 -13.06 -10.52
C GLY A 163 -25.58 -11.92 -10.74
N SER A 164 -24.41 -12.18 -11.33
CA SER A 164 -23.51 -11.13 -11.84
C SER A 164 -24.11 -10.46 -13.08
N GLU A 165 -23.88 -9.16 -13.27
CA GLU A 165 -24.40 -8.42 -14.44
C GLU A 165 -23.77 -8.87 -15.76
N SER A 166 -22.56 -9.44 -15.72
CA SER A 166 -21.85 -9.97 -16.89
C SER A 166 -22.15 -11.46 -17.17
N CYS A 167 -23.09 -12.05 -16.44
CA CYS A 167 -23.45 -13.45 -16.55
C CYS A 167 -24.35 -13.70 -17.79
N ILE A 168 -23.86 -14.48 -18.76
CA ILE A 168 -24.58 -14.76 -20.02
C ILE A 168 -25.83 -15.65 -19.78
N ALA A 169 -25.77 -16.58 -18.82
CA ALA A 169 -26.89 -17.46 -18.45
C ALA A 169 -27.12 -17.42 -16.94
N VAL A 170 -28.06 -16.59 -16.48
CA VAL A 170 -28.31 -16.23 -15.06
C VAL A 170 -28.45 -17.44 -14.13
N SER A 171 -28.93 -18.58 -14.63
CA SER A 171 -29.13 -19.79 -13.83
C SER A 171 -27.92 -20.75 -13.81
N ASN A 172 -27.02 -20.69 -14.79
CA ASN A 172 -26.03 -21.74 -15.05
C ASN A 172 -24.59 -21.24 -15.17
N CYS A 173 -24.32 -19.95 -15.00
CA CYS A 173 -22.96 -19.43 -15.04
C CYS A 173 -22.29 -19.63 -13.68
N TYR A 174 -21.46 -20.66 -13.56
CA TYR A 174 -20.71 -20.95 -12.35
C TYR A 174 -19.22 -21.11 -12.69
N GLY A 175 -18.43 -20.13 -12.27
CA GLY A 175 -16.98 -20.18 -12.25
C GLY A 175 -16.41 -20.54 -10.88
N ILE A 176 -15.29 -21.26 -10.85
CA ILE A 176 -14.51 -21.44 -9.62
C ILE A 176 -13.53 -20.27 -9.52
N ASN A 177 -13.96 -19.17 -8.91
CA ASN A 177 -13.02 -18.13 -8.50
C ASN A 177 -12.21 -18.61 -7.28
N GLN A 178 -10.97 -18.14 -7.15
CA GLN A 178 -10.09 -18.48 -6.02
C GLN A 178 -10.06 -17.38 -4.95
N ASN A 179 -10.67 -16.22 -5.24
CA ASN A 179 -10.83 -15.09 -4.32
C ASN A 179 -11.53 -15.45 -3.00
N TRP A 180 -12.27 -16.58 -2.94
CA TRP A 180 -12.96 -17.03 -1.74
C TRP A 180 -11.99 -17.28 -0.57
N ARG A 181 -10.75 -17.66 -0.89
CA ARG A 181 -9.65 -17.88 0.07
C ARG A 181 -9.37 -16.63 0.91
N LEU A 182 -9.46 -15.44 0.31
CA LEU A 182 -9.18 -14.18 0.99
C LEU A 182 -10.17 -13.88 2.12
N TRP A 183 -11.44 -14.24 1.95
CA TRP A 183 -12.45 -14.01 3.00
C TRP A 183 -12.15 -14.83 4.25
N TRP A 184 -11.68 -16.06 4.08
CA TRP A 184 -11.27 -16.92 5.19
C TRP A 184 -10.05 -16.40 5.94
N ILE A 185 -9.17 -15.66 5.25
CA ILE A 185 -8.01 -14.99 5.86
C ILE A 185 -8.44 -13.71 6.57
N LEU A 186 -9.40 -12.98 6.00
CA LEU A 186 -9.88 -11.70 6.52
C LEU A 186 -10.50 -11.85 7.92
N TYR A 187 -11.35 -12.87 8.15
CA TYR A 187 -12.04 -13.06 9.42
C TYR A 187 -11.10 -13.19 10.64
N PRO A 188 -10.15 -14.15 10.68
CA PRO A 188 -9.22 -14.27 11.80
C PRO A 188 -8.28 -13.06 11.89
N SER A 189 -7.87 -12.46 10.77
CA SER A 189 -7.02 -11.26 10.78
C SER A 189 -7.72 -10.09 11.47
N PHE A 190 -8.99 -9.86 11.14
CA PHE A 190 -9.82 -8.83 11.77
C PHE A 190 -10.09 -9.15 13.24
N ALA A 191 -10.37 -10.41 13.58
CA ALA A 191 -10.55 -10.84 14.96
C ALA A 191 -9.30 -10.55 15.82
N ILE A 192 -8.10 -10.81 15.30
CA ILE A 192 -6.84 -10.61 16.03
C ILE A 192 -6.50 -9.14 16.17
N LEU A 193 -6.62 -8.37 15.09
CA LEU A 193 -6.44 -6.91 15.13
C LEU A 193 -7.38 -6.27 16.15
N ALA A 194 -8.66 -6.62 16.09
CA ALA A 194 -9.67 -6.12 17.01
C ALA A 194 -9.41 -6.58 18.46
N SER A 195 -9.04 -7.84 18.66
CA SER A 195 -8.68 -8.37 19.98
C SER A 195 -7.49 -7.61 20.57
N ALA A 196 -6.44 -7.39 19.78
CA ALA A 196 -5.22 -6.69 20.21
C ALA A 196 -5.55 -5.27 20.69
N TYR A 197 -6.31 -4.51 19.90
CA TYR A 197 -6.76 -3.17 20.28
C TYR A 197 -7.68 -3.19 21.51
N GLY A 198 -8.55 -4.18 21.66
CA GLY A 198 -9.38 -4.30 22.85
C GLY A 198 -8.59 -4.58 24.14
N THR A 199 -7.35 -5.09 24.04
CA THR A 199 -6.49 -5.22 25.24
C THR A 199 -5.86 -3.91 25.71
N ILE A 200 -6.02 -2.82 24.96
CA ILE A 200 -5.53 -1.50 25.31
C ILE A 200 -6.62 -0.80 26.14
N ALA A 201 -6.26 -0.24 27.29
CA ALA A 201 -7.17 0.43 28.23
C ALA A 201 -7.62 1.83 27.75
N GLU A 202 -7.96 1.95 26.47
CA GLU A 202 -8.45 3.18 25.87
C GLU A 202 -9.98 3.15 25.67
N LYS A 203 -10.55 4.32 25.37
CA LYS A 203 -11.98 4.44 25.10
C LYS A 203 -12.35 3.59 23.87
N PRO A 204 -13.39 2.73 23.93
CA PRO A 204 -13.79 1.87 22.80
C PRO A 204 -14.01 2.61 21.49
N ALA A 205 -14.53 3.84 21.55
CA ALA A 205 -14.77 4.68 20.38
C ALA A 205 -13.50 4.95 19.54
N ARG A 206 -12.31 4.96 20.14
CA ARG A 206 -11.05 5.19 19.42
C ARG A 206 -10.71 4.09 18.42
N PHE A 207 -11.19 2.87 18.66
CA PHE A 207 -11.03 1.76 17.71
C PHE A 207 -12.31 1.55 16.89
N LEU A 208 -13.48 1.47 17.54
CA LEU A 208 -14.73 1.09 16.89
C LEU A 208 -15.16 2.09 15.81
N VAL A 209 -14.99 3.40 16.03
CA VAL A 209 -15.36 4.43 15.03
C VAL A 209 -14.51 4.30 13.77
N PRO A 210 -13.17 4.38 13.81
CA PRO A 210 -12.36 4.24 12.60
C PRO A 210 -12.46 2.85 11.98
N TYR A 211 -12.61 1.79 12.78
CA TYR A 211 -12.79 0.42 12.26
C TYR A 211 -14.10 0.28 11.46
N THR A 212 -15.19 0.87 11.95
CA THR A 212 -16.49 0.88 11.24
C THR A 212 -16.43 1.75 10.01
N ALA A 213 -15.77 2.91 10.09
CA ALA A 213 -15.56 3.78 8.95
C ALA A 213 -14.76 3.06 7.86
N LEU A 214 -13.67 2.34 8.23
CA LEU A 214 -12.88 1.53 7.31
C LEU A 214 -13.72 0.46 6.62
N CYS A 215 -14.47 -0.34 7.38
CA CYS A 215 -15.33 -1.38 6.80
C CYS A 215 -16.44 -0.77 5.93
N GLY A 216 -16.99 0.39 6.32
CA GLY A 216 -17.95 1.16 5.54
C GLY A 216 -17.37 1.61 4.20
N VAL A 217 -16.17 2.18 4.20
CA VAL A 217 -15.45 2.56 2.98
C VAL A 217 -15.18 1.36 2.09
N LEU A 218 -14.75 0.22 2.65
CA LEU A 218 -14.55 -1.02 1.87
C LEU A 218 -15.86 -1.53 1.26
N MET A 219 -16.98 -1.44 1.98
CA MET A 219 -18.30 -1.80 1.46
C MET A 219 -18.75 -0.84 0.35
N LEU A 220 -18.47 0.46 0.48
CA LEU A 220 -18.76 1.46 -0.56
C LEU A 220 -17.91 1.20 -1.82
N ILE A 221 -16.62 0.89 -1.66
CA ILE A 221 -15.73 0.50 -2.77
C ILE A 221 -16.22 -0.80 -3.44
N ALA A 222 -16.76 -1.74 -2.66
CA ALA A 222 -17.38 -2.93 -3.23
C ALA A 222 -18.70 -2.60 -3.97
N TRP A 223 -19.44 -1.60 -3.49
CA TRP A 223 -20.75 -1.17 -4.00
C TRP A 223 -20.67 0.13 -4.81
N VAL A 224 -20.01 0.10 -5.97
CA VAL A 224 -20.02 1.21 -6.93
C VAL A 224 -20.86 0.78 -8.14
N PRO A 225 -22.19 1.04 -8.17
CA PRO A 225 -23.12 0.41 -9.09
C PRO A 225 -22.83 0.66 -10.58
N SER A 226 -22.15 1.76 -10.93
CA SER A 226 -21.78 2.05 -12.31
C SER A 226 -20.68 1.12 -12.87
N GLU A 227 -19.83 0.55 -12.01
CA GLU A 227 -18.61 -0.18 -12.39
C GLU A 227 -18.51 -1.56 -11.71
N ILE A 228 -19.63 -2.28 -11.57
CA ILE A 228 -19.67 -3.62 -10.98
C ILE A 228 -19.66 -4.68 -12.08
N ASN A 229 -18.65 -5.56 -12.07
CA ASN A 229 -18.57 -6.74 -12.94
C ASN A 229 -18.73 -8.08 -12.19
N TYR A 230 -19.19 -8.05 -10.93
CA TYR A 230 -19.35 -9.22 -10.07
C TYR A 230 -20.61 -9.15 -9.20
N HIS A 231 -20.98 -10.27 -8.56
CA HIS A 231 -22.12 -10.30 -7.64
C HIS A 231 -21.82 -9.57 -6.31
N SER A 232 -22.25 -8.32 -6.20
CA SER A 232 -21.85 -7.38 -5.13
C SER A 232 -22.37 -7.71 -3.73
N ILE A 233 -23.46 -8.47 -3.60
CA ILE A 233 -24.00 -8.89 -2.30
C ILE A 233 -23.02 -9.81 -1.55
N VAL A 234 -22.24 -10.64 -2.24
CA VAL A 234 -21.28 -11.55 -1.58
C VAL A 234 -20.18 -10.80 -0.82
N PRO A 235 -19.42 -9.87 -1.44
CA PRO A 235 -18.40 -9.12 -0.70
C PRO A 235 -19.00 -8.25 0.41
N ILE A 236 -20.17 -7.63 0.20
CA ILE A 236 -20.84 -6.85 1.25
C ILE A 236 -21.18 -7.72 2.46
N THR A 237 -21.80 -8.88 2.24
CA THR A 237 -22.16 -9.79 3.34
C THR A 237 -20.93 -10.35 4.03
N ASN A 238 -19.84 -10.62 3.31
CA ASN A 238 -18.58 -11.06 3.93
C ASN A 238 -17.91 -9.94 4.73
N LEU A 239 -17.90 -8.69 4.23
CA LEU A 239 -17.39 -7.54 4.99
C LEU A 239 -18.23 -7.27 6.24
N LEU A 240 -19.55 -7.42 6.16
CA LEU A 240 -20.44 -7.33 7.31
C LEU A 240 -20.12 -8.41 8.36
N LYS A 241 -19.92 -9.66 7.93
CA LYS A 241 -19.49 -10.74 8.85
C LYS A 241 -18.15 -10.41 9.50
N ALA A 242 -17.18 -9.90 8.72
CA ALA A 242 -15.88 -9.52 9.23
C ALA A 242 -15.96 -8.38 10.26
N LEU A 243 -16.82 -7.38 10.01
CA LEU A 243 -17.14 -6.31 10.96
C LEU A 243 -17.70 -6.88 12.26
N VAL A 244 -18.69 -7.77 12.18
CA VAL A 244 -19.31 -8.42 13.35
C VAL A 244 -18.27 -9.22 14.14
N VAL A 245 -17.45 -10.02 13.47
CA VAL A 245 -16.35 -10.78 14.08
C VAL A 245 -15.38 -9.84 14.80
N GLY A 246 -14.97 -8.74 14.17
CA GLY A 246 -14.11 -7.74 14.80
C GLY A 246 -14.75 -7.09 16.03
N TYR A 247 -16.04 -6.74 15.97
CA TYR A 247 -16.78 -6.18 17.10
C TYR A 247 -16.85 -7.14 18.29
N LEU A 248 -17.18 -8.41 18.03
CA LEU A 248 -17.23 -9.44 19.07
C LEU A 248 -15.85 -9.71 19.67
N ALA A 249 -14.81 -9.77 18.84
CA ALA A 249 -13.44 -9.97 19.27
C ALA A 249 -12.92 -8.78 20.11
N PHE A 250 -13.17 -7.55 19.68
CA PHE A 250 -12.85 -6.35 20.45
C PHE A 250 -13.63 -6.30 21.78
N GLY A 251 -14.94 -6.53 21.73
CA GLY A 251 -15.80 -6.45 22.91
C GLY A 251 -15.42 -7.48 23.97
N SER A 252 -15.14 -8.72 23.54
CA SER A 252 -14.69 -9.79 24.44
C SER A 252 -13.32 -9.51 25.04
N SER A 253 -12.34 -9.08 24.25
CA SER A 253 -11.00 -8.76 24.79
C SER A 253 -11.00 -7.53 25.69
N TYR A 254 -11.77 -6.49 25.33
CA TYR A 254 -11.94 -5.29 26.15
C TYR A 254 -12.63 -5.58 27.48
N TYR A 255 -13.72 -6.33 27.45
CA TYR A 255 -14.43 -6.74 28.67
C TYR A 255 -13.55 -7.60 29.58
N TYR A 256 -12.82 -8.55 28.99
CA TYR A 256 -11.90 -9.40 29.73
C TYR A 256 -10.78 -8.59 30.39
N CYS A 257 -10.15 -7.67 29.66
CA CYS A 257 -9.05 -6.85 30.19
C CYS A 257 -9.50 -5.76 31.18
N SER A 258 -10.73 -5.25 31.08
CA SER A 258 -11.25 -4.25 32.03
C SER A 258 -11.64 -4.86 33.38
N THR A 259 -11.98 -6.16 33.39
CA THR A 259 -12.38 -6.88 34.61
C THR A 259 -11.21 -7.64 35.23
N SER A 260 -10.22 -8.04 34.44
CA SER A 260 -9.11 -8.89 34.88
C SER A 260 -7.91 -8.11 35.39
N GLU A 261 -7.14 -8.76 36.27
CA GLU A 261 -5.82 -8.27 36.72
C GLU A 261 -4.81 -8.18 35.56
N GLU A 262 -3.80 -7.31 35.70
CA GLU A 262 -2.82 -7.02 34.64
C GLU A 262 -2.09 -8.26 34.12
N TYR A 263 -1.75 -9.23 34.98
CA TYR A 263 -1.07 -10.44 34.54
C TYR A 263 -1.94 -11.31 33.61
N LYS A 264 -3.26 -11.35 33.84
CA LYS A 264 -4.23 -12.05 32.98
C LYS A 264 -4.39 -11.32 31.65
N ALA A 265 -4.43 -10.00 31.67
CA ALA A 265 -4.44 -9.18 30.46
C ALA A 265 -3.16 -9.39 29.64
N ASN A 266 -1.99 -9.45 30.28
CA ASN A 266 -0.72 -9.72 29.62
C ASN A 266 -0.67 -11.14 29.01
N ARG A 267 -1.23 -12.13 29.70
CA ARG A 267 -1.39 -13.49 29.17
C ARG A 267 -2.29 -13.53 27.94
N LEU A 268 -3.39 -12.78 27.93
CA LEU A 268 -4.24 -12.65 26.74
C LEU A 268 -3.47 -12.01 25.58
N ARG A 269 -2.69 -10.95 25.82
CA ARG A 269 -1.83 -10.34 24.78
C ARG A 269 -0.86 -11.34 24.16
N SER A 270 -0.26 -12.20 24.99
CA SER A 270 0.60 -13.28 24.51
C SER A 270 -0.16 -14.28 23.62
N TYR A 271 -1.38 -14.68 24.02
CA TYR A 271 -2.22 -15.56 23.18
C TYR A 271 -2.67 -14.90 21.88
N ILE A 272 -2.97 -13.60 21.88
CA ILE A 272 -3.28 -12.85 20.65
C ILE A 272 -2.06 -12.81 19.73
N ALA A 273 -0.86 -12.60 20.26
CA ALA A 273 0.38 -12.63 19.48
C ALA A 273 0.63 -14.02 18.86
N ILE A 274 0.44 -15.09 19.63
CA ILE A 274 0.53 -16.46 19.11
C ILE A 274 -0.54 -16.70 18.03
N GLY A 275 -1.77 -16.24 18.27
CA GLY A 275 -2.87 -16.29 17.31
C GLY A 275 -2.53 -15.56 16.00
N ALA A 276 -1.83 -14.43 16.06
CA ALA A 276 -1.39 -13.66 14.89
C ALA A 276 -0.42 -14.48 14.03
N VAL A 277 0.55 -15.14 14.66
CA VAL A 277 1.49 -16.05 13.98
C VAL A 277 0.74 -17.23 13.37
N ILE A 278 -0.18 -17.86 14.10
CA ILE A 278 -1.01 -18.96 13.58
C ILE A 278 -1.84 -18.49 12.38
N THR A 279 -2.41 -17.29 12.44
CA THR A 279 -3.24 -16.73 11.36
C THR A 279 -2.42 -16.44 10.11
N PHE A 280 -1.17 -16.01 10.27
CA PHE A 280 -0.23 -15.86 9.17
C PHE A 280 0.04 -17.20 8.46
N PHE A 281 0.37 -18.26 9.19
CA PHE A 281 0.56 -19.59 8.57
C PHE A 281 -0.74 -20.16 7.99
N TYR A 282 -1.86 -19.94 8.67
CA TYR A 282 -3.18 -20.27 8.15
C TYR A 282 -3.45 -19.58 6.82
N ALA A 283 -3.07 -18.31 6.67
CA ALA A 283 -3.22 -17.60 5.41
C ALA A 283 -2.42 -18.25 4.28
N ILE A 284 -1.18 -18.67 4.53
CA ILE A 284 -0.36 -19.39 3.55
C ILE A 284 -1.00 -20.73 3.19
N MET A 285 -1.42 -21.51 4.18
CA MET A 285 -2.04 -22.82 3.98
C MET A 285 -3.38 -22.72 3.22
N ILE A 286 -4.16 -21.67 3.45
CA ILE A 286 -5.41 -21.46 2.71
C ILE A 286 -5.14 -21.00 1.29
N MET A 287 -4.06 -20.27 1.02
CA MET A 287 -3.76 -19.81 -0.35
C MET A 287 -3.22 -20.94 -1.23
N ASN A 288 -2.27 -21.72 -0.72
CA ASN A 288 -1.72 -22.90 -1.38
C ASN A 288 -1.71 -24.08 -0.39
N PRO A 289 -2.80 -24.88 -0.33
CA PRO A 289 -2.94 -25.92 0.68
C PRO A 289 -1.93 -27.05 0.46
N PRO A 290 -1.18 -27.46 1.50
CA PRO A 290 -0.35 -28.65 1.42
C PRO A 290 -1.22 -29.91 1.28
N GLU A 291 -0.62 -31.02 0.84
CA GLU A 291 -1.31 -32.30 0.61
C GLU A 291 -2.14 -32.74 1.84
N LEU A 292 -1.59 -32.60 3.04
CA LEU A 292 -2.29 -32.90 4.30
C LEU A 292 -3.64 -32.19 4.42
N VAL A 293 -3.72 -30.91 4.03
CA VAL A 293 -4.96 -30.13 4.12
C VAL A 293 -5.95 -30.58 3.05
N LYS A 294 -5.48 -30.93 1.85
CA LYS A 294 -6.32 -31.46 0.77
C LYS A 294 -6.91 -32.82 1.16
N ASP A 295 -6.08 -33.72 1.67
CA ASP A 295 -6.51 -35.06 2.12
C ASP A 295 -7.51 -34.98 3.26
N LEU A 296 -7.29 -34.06 4.21
CA LEU A 296 -8.25 -33.81 5.28
C LEU A 296 -9.59 -33.28 4.73
N ALA A 297 -9.56 -32.40 3.73
CA ALA A 297 -10.78 -31.91 3.10
C ALA A 297 -11.53 -33.04 2.38
N VAL A 298 -10.82 -33.95 1.71
CA VAL A 298 -11.41 -35.15 1.10
C VAL A 298 -11.99 -36.09 2.15
N LEU A 299 -11.28 -36.31 3.26
CA LEU A 299 -11.75 -37.13 4.38
C LEU A 299 -13.04 -36.58 5.00
N LEU A 300 -13.16 -35.24 5.10
CA LEU A 300 -14.35 -34.55 5.59
C LEU A 300 -15.51 -34.52 4.57
N GLY A 301 -15.37 -35.20 3.42
CA GLY A 301 -16.41 -35.35 2.40
C GLY A 301 -16.30 -34.36 1.24
N GLY A 302 -15.18 -33.63 1.12
CA GLY A 302 -14.92 -32.78 -0.03
C GLY A 302 -14.49 -33.58 -1.26
N THR A 303 -14.84 -33.07 -2.43
CA THR A 303 -14.43 -33.60 -3.73
C THR A 303 -13.64 -32.52 -4.48
N PRO A 304 -12.46 -32.84 -5.05
CA PRO A 304 -11.63 -31.82 -5.71
C PRO A 304 -12.40 -31.08 -6.80
N ALA A 305 -12.54 -29.77 -6.67
CA ALA A 305 -13.36 -28.95 -7.57
C ALA A 305 -12.88 -29.00 -9.03
N GLN A 306 -11.59 -29.26 -9.28
CA GLN A 306 -11.01 -29.46 -10.61
C GLN A 306 -11.61 -30.69 -11.32
N GLY A 307 -11.91 -31.76 -10.57
CA GLY A 307 -12.51 -32.98 -11.10
C GLY A 307 -13.98 -32.81 -11.51
N MET A 308 -14.63 -31.74 -11.05
CA MET A 308 -16.02 -31.41 -11.38
C MET A 308 -16.13 -30.13 -12.22
N ARG A 309 -15.03 -29.65 -12.81
CA ARG A 309 -14.99 -28.35 -13.49
C ARG A 309 -16.06 -28.20 -14.57
N GLU A 310 -16.28 -29.23 -15.38
CA GLU A 310 -17.29 -29.19 -16.45
C GLU A 310 -18.72 -29.09 -15.88
N ALA A 311 -19.05 -29.88 -14.85
CA ALA A 311 -20.35 -29.84 -14.18
C ALA A 311 -20.59 -28.52 -13.43
N ILE A 312 -19.52 -27.92 -12.88
CA ILE A 312 -19.58 -26.61 -12.25
C ILE A 312 -19.85 -25.55 -13.31
N ILE A 313 -19.10 -25.53 -14.43
CA ILE A 313 -19.30 -24.57 -15.52
C ILE A 313 -20.69 -24.70 -16.15
N ALA A 314 -21.22 -25.91 -16.23
CA ALA A 314 -22.58 -26.18 -16.72
C ALA A 314 -23.68 -25.70 -15.75
N GLY A 315 -23.34 -25.41 -14.49
CA GLY A 315 -24.25 -25.01 -13.43
C GLY A 315 -25.00 -26.16 -12.76
N ASP A 316 -24.56 -27.40 -12.98
CA ASP A 316 -25.19 -28.60 -12.42
C ASP A 316 -24.83 -28.82 -10.95
N VAL A 317 -23.65 -28.33 -10.52
CA VAL A 317 -23.13 -28.51 -9.16
C VAL A 317 -22.54 -27.20 -8.62
N VAL A 318 -22.86 -26.86 -7.38
CA VAL A 318 -22.24 -25.74 -6.66
C VAL A 318 -21.19 -26.28 -5.68
N PRO A 319 -19.89 -26.00 -5.88
CA PRO A 319 -18.85 -26.54 -5.03
C PRO A 319 -18.93 -25.93 -3.63
N SER A 320 -18.95 -26.78 -2.61
CA SER A 320 -18.88 -26.39 -1.21
C SER A 320 -17.48 -25.84 -0.87
N THR A 321 -17.33 -25.25 0.32
CA THR A 321 -16.00 -24.80 0.79
C THR A 321 -15.02 -25.97 0.91
N LEU A 322 -15.49 -27.17 1.29
CA LEU A 322 -14.64 -28.36 1.38
C LEU A 322 -14.19 -28.84 0.00
N ASP A 323 -15.07 -28.79 -1.01
CA ASP A 323 -14.72 -29.14 -2.39
C ASP A 323 -13.65 -28.20 -2.97
N LYS A 324 -13.75 -26.90 -2.65
CA LYS A 324 -12.77 -25.89 -3.06
C LYS A 324 -11.43 -26.04 -2.33
N LEU A 325 -11.44 -26.52 -1.09
CA LEU A 325 -10.22 -26.75 -0.29
C LEU A 325 -9.52 -28.06 -0.66
N ALA A 326 -10.28 -29.10 -1.05
CA ALA A 326 -9.75 -30.35 -1.57
C ALA A 326 -9.04 -30.18 -2.93
N GLY A 327 -9.38 -29.12 -3.66
CA GLY A 327 -8.72 -28.75 -4.91
C GLY A 327 -7.38 -28.03 -4.73
N ASP A 328 -6.66 -27.89 -5.84
CA ASP A 328 -5.42 -27.10 -5.89
C ASP A 328 -5.63 -25.61 -5.59
N GLY A 329 -4.65 -25.02 -4.92
CA GLY A 329 -4.55 -23.58 -4.67
C GLY A 329 -3.91 -22.83 -5.82
N ILE A 330 -3.53 -21.58 -5.54
CA ILE A 330 -2.77 -20.75 -6.47
C ILE A 330 -1.36 -20.58 -5.92
N GLU A 331 -0.36 -20.84 -6.76
CA GLU A 331 1.04 -20.65 -6.41
C GLU A 331 1.36 -19.18 -6.13
N ALA A 332 2.33 -18.92 -5.25
CA ALA A 332 2.73 -17.55 -4.90
C ALA A 332 3.20 -16.72 -6.11
N SER A 333 3.73 -17.37 -7.15
CA SER A 333 4.15 -16.78 -8.43
C SER A 333 2.99 -16.20 -9.24
N GLN A 334 1.76 -16.66 -8.99
CA GLN A 334 0.55 -16.34 -9.76
C GLN A 334 -0.34 -15.30 -9.06
N TRP A 335 0.05 -14.85 -7.87
CA TRP A 335 -0.67 -13.82 -7.12
C TRP A 335 -0.42 -12.42 -7.69
N GLY A 336 -1.35 -11.49 -7.47
CA GLY A 336 -1.18 -10.09 -7.85
C GLY A 336 -0.03 -9.41 -7.09
N GLY A 337 0.71 -8.52 -7.75
CA GLY A 337 1.92 -7.92 -7.19
C GLY A 337 1.73 -7.16 -5.88
N LEU A 338 0.61 -6.44 -5.72
CA LEU A 338 0.28 -5.75 -4.46
C LEU A 338 0.09 -6.77 -3.31
N PHE A 339 -0.66 -7.83 -3.57
CA PHE A 339 -0.93 -8.89 -2.61
C PHE A 339 0.35 -9.66 -2.24
N VAL A 340 1.18 -10.03 -3.22
CA VAL A 340 2.48 -10.68 -2.99
C VAL A 340 3.36 -9.81 -2.09
N ASN A 341 3.53 -8.53 -2.41
CA ASN A 341 4.35 -7.63 -1.62
C ASN A 341 3.87 -7.54 -0.17
N LEU A 342 2.55 -7.46 0.05
CA LEU A 342 1.98 -7.42 1.39
C LEU A 342 2.25 -8.71 2.17
N ILE A 343 2.04 -9.87 1.55
CA ILE A 343 2.29 -11.18 2.20
C ILE A 343 3.78 -11.37 2.46
N VAL A 344 4.66 -11.06 1.51
CA VAL A 344 6.12 -11.18 1.67
C VAL A 344 6.63 -10.23 2.75
N ALA A 345 6.14 -8.98 2.78
CA ALA A 345 6.50 -8.04 3.84
C ALA A 345 6.03 -8.55 5.22
N THR A 346 4.78 -9.02 5.31
CA THR A 346 4.23 -9.58 6.56
C THR A 346 4.99 -10.83 6.99
N ALA A 347 5.33 -11.71 6.05
CA ALA A 347 6.14 -12.91 6.28
C ALA A 347 7.52 -12.56 6.81
N GLY A 348 8.19 -11.58 6.17
CA GLY A 348 9.47 -11.06 6.62
C GLY A 348 9.38 -10.47 8.03
N CYS A 349 8.31 -9.75 8.36
CA CYS A 349 8.08 -9.24 9.71
C CYS A 349 7.86 -10.36 10.73
N VAL A 350 7.01 -11.36 10.44
CA VAL A 350 6.68 -12.44 11.38
C VAL A 350 7.88 -13.36 11.63
N LEU A 351 8.49 -13.87 10.55
CA LEU A 351 9.66 -14.75 10.64
C LEU A 351 10.87 -14.00 11.19
N GLY A 352 11.10 -12.77 10.72
CA GLY A 352 12.18 -11.90 11.19
C GLY A 352 12.03 -11.50 12.64
N PHE A 353 10.80 -11.26 13.12
CA PHE A 353 10.54 -11.02 14.54
C PHE A 353 10.88 -12.25 15.38
N GLY A 354 10.46 -13.46 14.96
CA GLY A 354 10.78 -14.69 15.67
C GLY A 354 12.29 -14.92 15.80
N ILE A 355 13.02 -14.83 14.69
CA ILE A 355 14.49 -14.93 14.67
C ILE A 355 15.12 -13.81 15.51
N GLY A 356 14.63 -12.58 15.38
CA GLY A 356 15.12 -11.42 16.11
C GLY A 356 14.98 -11.55 17.62
N VAL A 357 13.87 -12.13 18.12
CA VAL A 357 13.67 -12.40 19.55
C VAL A 357 14.69 -13.41 20.07
N VAL A 358 14.91 -14.51 19.33
CA VAL A 358 15.90 -15.54 19.72
C VAL A 358 17.32 -14.94 19.77
N LEU A 359 17.70 -14.18 18.74
CA LEU A 359 19.00 -13.51 18.69
C LEU A 359 19.14 -12.42 19.76
N ALA A 360 18.06 -11.74 20.13
CA ALA A 360 18.07 -10.74 21.19
C ALA A 360 18.36 -11.38 22.55
N PHE A 361 17.74 -12.53 22.85
CA PHE A 361 18.07 -13.29 24.06
C PHE A 361 19.51 -13.82 24.02
N GLY A 362 19.96 -14.34 22.88
CA GLY A 362 21.34 -14.77 22.69
C GLY A 362 22.34 -13.65 22.96
N ARG A 363 22.09 -12.45 22.43
CA ARG A 363 22.91 -11.25 22.67
C ARG A 363 22.98 -10.83 24.14
N GLN A 364 21.90 -11.01 24.90
CA GLN A 364 21.85 -10.68 26.34
C GLN A 364 22.47 -11.76 27.23
N SER A 365 22.85 -12.91 26.68
CA SER A 365 23.44 -14.00 27.47
C SER A 365 24.85 -13.67 27.95
N ASP A 366 25.13 -13.97 29.22
CA ASP A 366 26.48 -13.83 29.82
C ASP A 366 27.50 -14.83 29.27
N GLN A 367 27.04 -15.90 28.61
CA GLN A 367 27.90 -16.93 28.05
C GLN A 367 28.37 -16.54 26.64
N PRO A 368 29.69 -16.37 26.40
CA PRO A 368 30.23 -15.97 25.10
C PRO A 368 29.81 -16.88 23.94
N PHE A 369 29.56 -18.15 24.24
CA PHE A 369 29.10 -19.14 23.27
C PHE A 369 27.77 -18.75 22.60
N PHE A 370 26.86 -18.07 23.30
CA PHE A 370 25.57 -17.65 22.74
C PHE A 370 25.57 -16.18 22.29
N SER A 371 26.29 -15.30 23.00
CA SER A 371 26.29 -13.87 22.72
C SER A 371 27.15 -13.50 21.53
N VAL A 372 28.34 -14.08 21.37
CA VAL A 372 29.24 -13.78 20.25
C VAL A 372 28.61 -14.10 18.89
N PRO A 373 28.08 -15.32 18.61
CA PRO A 373 27.46 -15.60 17.33
C PRO A 373 26.20 -14.76 17.08
N SER A 374 25.42 -14.44 18.13
CA SER A 374 24.22 -13.59 18.00
C SER A 374 24.59 -12.15 17.62
N ILE A 375 25.59 -11.56 18.30
CA ILE A 375 26.09 -10.21 17.98
C ILE A 375 26.67 -10.18 16.57
N ALA A 376 27.50 -11.16 16.22
CA ALA A 376 28.12 -11.25 14.90
C ALA A 376 27.06 -11.29 13.79
N LEU A 377 26.03 -12.13 13.93
CA LEU A 377 24.97 -12.25 12.94
C LEU A 377 24.13 -10.97 12.83
N ILE A 378 23.76 -10.34 13.96
CA ILE A 378 22.99 -9.08 13.98
C ILE A 378 23.77 -7.97 13.27
N GLU A 379 25.03 -7.76 13.63
CA GLU A 379 25.83 -6.67 13.07
C GLU A 379 26.19 -6.92 11.60
N LEU A 380 26.45 -8.17 11.21
CA LEU A 380 26.73 -8.54 9.83
C LEU A 380 25.53 -8.30 8.91
N VAL A 381 24.33 -8.75 9.30
CA VAL A 381 23.10 -8.52 8.50
C VAL A 381 22.77 -7.03 8.41
N ARG A 382 22.91 -6.28 9.51
CA ARG A 382 22.63 -4.84 9.54
C ARG A 382 23.63 -3.99 8.76
N SER A 383 24.88 -4.43 8.64
CA SER A 383 25.93 -3.71 7.93
C SER A 383 25.91 -3.96 6.41
N GLY A 384 25.34 -5.09 5.98
CA GLY A 384 25.27 -5.47 4.56
C GLY A 384 24.22 -4.69 3.78
N PRO A 385 24.50 -4.24 2.54
CA PRO A 385 23.50 -3.68 1.64
C PRO A 385 22.38 -4.69 1.37
N LEU A 386 21.11 -4.26 1.38
CA LEU A 386 19.96 -5.13 1.12
C LEU A 386 20.08 -5.89 -0.21
N ILE A 387 20.63 -5.23 -1.24
CA ILE A 387 20.83 -5.84 -2.55
C ILE A 387 21.80 -7.04 -2.49
N CYS A 388 22.83 -6.99 -1.63
CA CYS A 388 23.76 -8.11 -1.46
C CYS A 388 23.06 -9.31 -0.82
N TRP A 389 22.20 -9.08 0.18
CA TRP A 389 21.39 -10.14 0.79
C TRP A 389 20.42 -10.78 -0.19
N LEU A 390 19.82 -9.97 -1.07
CA LEU A 390 18.93 -10.47 -2.11
C LEU A 390 19.67 -11.32 -3.14
N TRP A 391 20.85 -10.90 -3.59
CA TRP A 391 21.69 -11.70 -4.49
C TRP A 391 22.16 -13.00 -3.84
N PHE A 392 22.58 -12.95 -2.57
CA PHE A 392 22.92 -14.15 -1.81
C PHE A 392 21.73 -15.12 -1.73
N ALA A 393 20.54 -14.62 -1.43
CA ALA A 393 19.33 -15.43 -1.34
C ALA A 393 18.93 -16.09 -2.67
N VAL A 394 19.12 -15.40 -3.80
CA VAL A 394 18.73 -15.92 -5.12
C VAL A 394 19.76 -16.88 -5.70
N PHE A 395 21.06 -16.60 -5.53
CA PHE A 395 22.11 -17.36 -6.23
C PHE A 395 22.91 -18.31 -5.33
N LEU A 396 23.15 -17.94 -4.07
CA LEU A 396 23.99 -18.76 -3.17
C LEU A 396 23.16 -19.67 -2.25
N MET A 397 21.97 -19.23 -1.83
CA MET A 397 21.13 -20.02 -0.93
C MET A 397 20.70 -21.36 -1.54
N PRO A 398 20.23 -21.45 -2.81
CA PRO A 398 19.86 -22.73 -3.40
C PRO A 398 21.02 -23.72 -3.38
N ASP A 399 22.20 -23.30 -3.81
CA ASP A 399 23.42 -24.11 -3.82
C ASP A 399 23.88 -24.52 -2.42
N MET A 400 23.65 -23.70 -1.39
CA MET A 400 23.92 -24.06 0.00
C MET A 400 22.90 -25.07 0.57
N MET A 401 21.66 -25.07 0.06
CA MET A 401 20.58 -25.95 0.55
C MET A 401 20.51 -27.29 -0.18
N ASP A 402 20.88 -27.34 -1.46
CA ASP A 402 20.90 -28.54 -2.30
C ASP A 402 21.66 -29.74 -1.70
N PRO A 403 22.81 -29.57 -1.01
CA PRO A 403 23.49 -30.68 -0.34
C PRO A 403 22.65 -31.31 0.79
N PHE A 404 21.74 -30.55 1.40
CA PHE A 404 20.89 -31.02 2.49
C PHE A 404 19.60 -31.68 2.00
N TYR A 405 19.03 -31.23 0.87
CA TYR A 405 17.86 -31.87 0.25
C TYR A 405 18.19 -33.19 -0.47
N ASN A 406 19.40 -33.33 -1.02
CA ASN A 406 19.86 -34.55 -1.68
C ASN A 406 20.61 -35.53 -0.75
N ALA A 407 20.85 -35.17 0.51
CA ALA A 407 21.53 -36.06 1.47
C ALA A 407 20.73 -37.33 1.79
N GLU A 408 19.41 -37.31 1.63
CA GLU A 408 18.54 -38.49 1.78
C GLU A 408 18.68 -39.49 0.62
N ASP A 409 19.06 -39.01 -0.58
CA ASP A 409 19.34 -39.87 -1.76
C ASP A 409 20.78 -40.43 -1.75
N ILE A 410 21.69 -39.81 -0.99
CA ILE A 410 23.08 -40.27 -0.83
C ILE A 410 23.23 -41.27 0.34
N MET A 411 22.31 -41.27 1.31
CA MET A 411 22.31 -42.19 2.45
C MET A 411 21.42 -43.45 2.28
N ARG A 412 21.03 -43.80 1.04
CA ARG A 412 20.35 -45.06 0.72
C ARG A 412 21.28 -46.14 0.20
#